data_AF-A0A6C0K1L8-F1
#
_entry.id   AF-A0A6C0K1L8-F1
#
_cell.length_a   1.000
_cell.length_b   1.000
_cell.length_c   1.000
_cell.angle_alpha   90.00
_cell.angle_beta   90.00
_cell.angle_gamma   90.00
#
_symmetry.space_group_name_H-M   'P 1'
#
loop_
_entity.id
_entity.type
_entity.pdbx_description
1 polymer ?
#
loop_
_entity_poly.entity_id
_entity_poly.type
_entity_poly.pdbx_seq_one_letter_code
_entity_poly.pdbx_strand_id
1 'polypeptide(L)'
;MKFGVMIKAIATTAFLPNPGIIHLDKPVCQDCRHFQNSLFLDASFGKCARFGQKNIMTGNIYFEYAELCRKDEEKCGINATYFEKKSCQFPKLTRLCFRNANNCTDS
;
A
#
# COMPACT_ATOMS: atom_id res chain seq x y z
N MET A 1 42.47 -48.78 -10.71
CA MET A 1 41.16 -48.11 -10.53
C MET A 1 41.33 -46.93 -9.58
N LYS A 2 41.28 -45.69 -10.06
CA LYS A 2 41.21 -44.47 -9.22
C LYS A 2 40.40 -43.40 -9.99
N PHE A 3 39.15 -43.20 -9.61
CA PHE A 3 38.32 -42.09 -10.09
C PHE A 3 38.48 -40.93 -9.11
N GLY A 4 39.13 -39.85 -9.54
CA GLY A 4 39.21 -38.60 -8.80
C GLY A 4 38.04 -37.71 -9.20
N VAL A 5 37.04 -37.55 -8.34
CA VAL A 5 35.95 -36.59 -8.52
C VAL A 5 36.34 -35.29 -7.81
N MET A 6 36.74 -34.29 -8.60
CA MET A 6 36.97 -32.93 -8.11
C MET A 6 35.63 -32.21 -8.00
N ILE A 7 35.06 -32.20 -6.79
CA ILE A 7 33.85 -31.43 -6.48
C ILE A 7 34.26 -29.96 -6.37
N LYS A 8 33.90 -29.15 -7.35
CA LYS A 8 34.04 -27.68 -7.26
C LYS A 8 33.07 -27.17 -6.22
N ALA A 9 33.59 -26.61 -5.13
CA ALA A 9 32.80 -25.88 -4.15
C ALA A 9 32.18 -24.65 -4.82
N ILE A 10 30.86 -24.67 -5.00
CA ILE A 10 30.10 -23.50 -5.41
C ILE A 10 29.91 -22.68 -4.14
N ALA A 11 30.63 -21.57 -4.03
CA ALA A 11 30.45 -20.62 -2.94
C ALA A 11 29.09 -19.92 -3.13
N THR A 12 28.04 -20.53 -2.62
CA THR A 12 26.71 -19.93 -2.54
C THR A 12 26.80 -18.80 -1.52
N THR A 13 26.99 -17.56 -1.99
CA THR A 13 26.92 -16.37 -1.14
C THR A 13 25.52 -16.29 -0.56
N ALA A 14 25.37 -16.71 0.70
CA ALA A 14 24.13 -16.56 1.44
C ALA A 14 23.83 -15.06 1.56
N PHE A 15 22.76 -14.62 0.88
CA PHE A 15 22.21 -13.28 1.00
C PHE A 15 21.65 -13.16 2.43
N LEU A 16 22.39 -12.49 3.32
CA LEU A 16 21.89 -12.19 4.65
C LEU A 16 20.78 -11.14 4.51
N PRO A 17 19.53 -11.43 4.91
CA PRO A 17 18.49 -10.41 4.88
C PRO A 17 18.92 -9.28 5.82
N ASN A 18 18.98 -8.06 5.31
CA ASN A 18 19.06 -6.87 6.17
C ASN A 18 17.97 -7.00 7.24
N PRO A 19 18.19 -6.52 8.48
CA PRO A 19 17.14 -6.45 9.51
C PRO A 19 16.04 -5.41 9.16
N GLY A 20 15.81 -5.17 7.86
CA GLY A 20 15.13 -4.05 7.26
C GLY A 20 13.76 -4.40 6.72
N ILE A 21 12.81 -3.52 7.05
CA ILE A 21 11.48 -3.35 6.46
C ILE A 21 10.64 -4.64 6.47
N ILE A 22 9.98 -4.86 7.61
CA ILE A 22 8.83 -5.77 7.70
C ILE A 22 7.68 -5.24 6.83
N HIS A 23 7.03 -6.12 6.07
CA HIS A 23 5.83 -5.85 5.24
C HIS A 23 6.03 -5.10 3.92
N LEU A 24 7.20 -5.22 3.28
CA LEU A 24 7.46 -4.66 1.95
C LEU A 24 6.47 -5.16 0.87
N ASP A 25 5.93 -6.36 1.04
CA ASP A 25 4.95 -7.00 0.17
C ASP A 25 3.52 -6.47 0.33
N LYS A 26 3.25 -5.71 1.40
CA LYS A 26 1.89 -5.27 1.72
C LYS A 26 1.60 -3.89 1.11
N PRO A 27 0.38 -3.67 0.57
CA PRO A 27 0.05 -2.41 -0.06
C PRO A 27 -0.11 -1.28 0.96
N VAL A 28 0.29 -0.07 0.57
CA VAL A 28 0.23 1.14 1.40
C VAL A 28 -1.15 1.77 1.31
N CYS A 29 -1.65 2.30 2.44
CA CYS A 29 -2.96 2.95 2.48
C CYS A 29 -3.07 4.13 1.49
N GLN A 30 -1.99 4.86 1.21
CA GLN A 30 -1.99 6.00 0.29
C GLN A 30 -2.51 5.64 -1.12
N ASP A 31 -2.18 4.44 -1.58
CA ASP A 31 -2.58 3.92 -2.89
C ASP A 31 -3.98 3.32 -2.89
N CYS A 32 -4.62 3.21 -1.73
CA CYS A 32 -5.97 2.67 -1.59
C CYS A 32 -7.02 3.72 -1.94
N ARG A 33 -8.04 3.32 -2.71
CA ARG A 33 -9.18 4.14 -3.13
C ARG A 33 -9.96 4.73 -1.95
N HIS A 34 -9.97 4.02 -0.82
CA HIS A 34 -10.68 4.46 0.38
C HIS A 34 -9.88 5.44 1.24
N PHE A 35 -8.61 5.71 0.92
CA PHE A 35 -7.76 6.60 1.70
C PHE A 35 -8.01 8.06 1.35
N GLN A 36 -8.46 8.82 2.35
CA GLN A 36 -8.66 10.26 2.29
C GLN A 36 -7.42 10.95 2.85
N ASN A 37 -6.77 11.74 2.01
CA ASN A 37 -5.64 12.56 2.43
C ASN A 37 -6.12 13.59 3.46
N SER A 38 -5.31 13.77 4.50
CA SER A 38 -5.44 14.94 5.35
C SER A 38 -4.94 16.18 4.59
N LEU A 39 -5.39 17.36 4.99
CA LEU A 39 -4.86 18.63 4.45
C LEU A 39 -3.38 18.83 4.81
N PHE A 40 -2.89 18.09 5.81
CA PHE A 40 -1.48 18.04 6.18
C PHE A 40 -0.71 17.10 5.26
N LEU A 41 0.53 17.46 4.89
CA LEU A 41 1.38 16.68 3.98
C LEU A 41 1.70 15.27 4.50
N ASP A 42 1.57 15.04 5.81
CA ASP A 42 1.85 13.75 6.42
C ASP A 42 0.68 12.78 6.23
N ALA A 43 0.93 11.75 5.42
CA ALA A 43 0.00 10.64 5.19
C ALA A 43 -0.39 9.88 6.46
N SER A 44 0.39 10.02 7.54
CA SER A 44 0.09 9.46 8.86
C SER A 44 -1.27 9.96 9.41
N PHE A 45 -1.71 11.14 9.00
CA PHE A 45 -3.02 11.69 9.40
C PHE A 45 -4.15 11.37 8.42
N GLY A 46 -3.89 10.55 7.41
CA GLY A 46 -4.91 10.13 6.46
C GLY A 46 -5.98 9.26 7.11
N LYS A 47 -7.21 9.40 6.63
CA LYS A 47 -8.38 8.71 7.16
C LYS A 47 -8.86 7.63 6.19
N CYS A 48 -9.51 6.59 6.72
CA CYS A 48 -10.12 5.54 5.92
C CYS A 48 -11.62 5.81 5.75
N ALA A 49 -12.06 6.04 4.51
CA ALA A 49 -13.47 6.30 4.19
C ALA A 49 -14.36 5.07 4.33
N ARG A 50 -13.79 3.86 4.29
CA ARG A 50 -14.54 2.59 4.28
C ARG A 50 -15.28 2.31 5.59
N PHE A 51 -14.65 2.66 6.71
CA PHE A 51 -15.18 2.39 8.06
C PHE A 51 -15.74 3.64 8.73
N GLY A 52 -16.15 4.63 7.94
CA GLY A 52 -16.76 5.84 8.46
C GLY A 52 -18.09 5.55 9.14
N GLN A 53 -18.33 6.20 10.28
CA GLN A 53 -19.61 6.15 10.97
C GLN A 53 -20.37 7.45 10.75
N LYS A 54 -21.62 7.33 10.30
CA LYS A 54 -22.53 8.48 10.14
C LYS A 54 -23.47 8.55 11.33
N ASN A 55 -23.47 9.69 12.02
CA ASN A 55 -24.51 10.01 12.98
C ASN A 55 -25.81 10.36 12.22
N ILE A 56 -26.86 9.57 12.44
CA ILE A 56 -28.14 9.73 11.73
C ILE A 56 -28.93 10.98 12.17
N MET A 57 -28.70 11.48 13.39
CA MET A 57 -29.43 12.62 13.94
C MET A 57 -28.82 13.95 13.48
N THR A 58 -27.49 14.04 13.47
CA THR A 58 -26.78 15.28 13.08
C THR A 58 -26.34 15.28 11.62
N GLY A 59 -26.31 14.10 10.98
CA GLY A 59 -25.78 13.92 9.63
C GLY A 59 -24.25 13.88 9.56
N ASN A 60 -23.54 14.11 10.67
CA ASN A 60 -22.08 14.17 10.71
C ASN A 60 -21.46 12.79 10.43
N ILE A 61 -20.39 12.77 9.63
CA ILE A 61 -19.64 11.56 9.30
C ILE A 61 -18.27 11.64 9.95
N TYR A 62 -17.93 10.59 10.71
CA TYR A 62 -16.65 10.45 11.38
C TYR A 62 -15.87 9.34 10.69
N PHE A 63 -14.67 9.67 10.21
CA PHE A 63 -13.75 8.69 9.64
C PHE A 63 -12.61 8.45 10.61
N GLU A 64 -12.27 7.18 10.78
CA GLU A 64 -11.14 6.75 11.59
C GLU A 64 -9.83 6.89 10.80
N TYR A 65 -8.71 7.03 11.52
CA TYR A 65 -7.40 7.06 10.91
C TYR A 65 -7.08 5.75 10.22
N ALA A 66 -6.48 5.83 9.02
CA ALA A 66 -6.16 4.65 8.23
C ALA A 66 -5.16 3.72 8.93
N GLU A 67 -4.27 4.29 9.75
CA GLU A 67 -3.35 3.52 10.58
C GLU A 67 -4.09 2.65 11.61
N LEU A 68 -5.11 3.22 12.28
CA LEU A 68 -5.92 2.48 13.26
C LEU A 68 -6.68 1.34 12.59
N CYS A 69 -7.30 1.61 11.43
CA CYS A 69 -7.97 0.56 10.66
C CYS A 69 -7.01 -0.55 10.20
N ARG A 70 -5.72 -0.27 10.02
CA ARG A 70 -4.71 -1.26 9.60
C ARG A 70 -4.22 -2.14 10.74
N LYS A 71 -4.25 -1.63 11.98
CA LYS A 71 -3.92 -2.39 13.19
C LYS A 71 -5.07 -3.26 13.70
N ASP A 72 -6.29 -2.98 13.23
CA ASP A 72 -7.51 -3.67 13.61
C ASP A 72 -7.85 -4.76 12.58
N GLU A 73 -7.78 -6.03 13.02
CA GLU A 73 -8.05 -7.21 12.18
C GLU A 73 -9.53 -7.34 11.78
N GLU A 74 -10.46 -6.71 12.49
CA GLU A 74 -11.87 -6.64 12.07
C GLU A 74 -12.10 -5.61 10.96
N LYS A 75 -11.11 -4.74 10.72
CA LYS A 75 -11.11 -3.70 9.68
C LYS A 75 -10.14 -4.07 8.55
N CYS A 76 -9.19 -3.19 8.20
CA CYS A 76 -8.26 -3.48 7.11
C CYS A 76 -7.27 -4.59 7.48
N GLY A 77 -6.91 -4.71 8.76
CA GLY A 77 -5.88 -5.63 9.26
C GLY A 77 -4.51 -5.45 8.61
N ILE A 78 -3.51 -6.18 9.08
CA ILE A 78 -2.15 -6.09 8.52
C ILE A 78 -2.15 -6.57 7.05
N ASN A 79 -3.07 -7.47 6.70
CA ASN A 79 -3.19 -8.06 5.37
C ASN A 79 -3.86 -7.17 4.32
N ALA A 80 -4.34 -5.98 4.67
CA ALA A 80 -5.01 -5.10 3.72
C ALA A 80 -6.26 -5.72 3.09
N THR A 81 -7.08 -6.43 3.87
CA THR A 81 -8.22 -7.23 3.37
C THR A 81 -9.16 -6.46 2.44
N TYR A 82 -9.24 -5.14 2.63
CA TYR A 82 -10.11 -4.24 1.90
C TYR A 82 -9.38 -3.24 0.99
N PHE A 83 -8.17 -3.58 0.57
CA PHE A 83 -7.38 -2.74 -0.32
C PHE A 83 -7.95 -2.76 -1.73
N GLU A 84 -8.25 -1.57 -2.26
CA GLU A 84 -8.64 -1.36 -3.66
C GLU A 84 -7.70 -0.31 -4.24
N LYS A 85 -6.92 -0.64 -5.28
CA LYS A 85 -5.98 0.31 -5.89
C LYS A 85 -6.75 1.52 -6.45
N LYS A 86 -6.27 2.74 -6.17
CA LYS A 86 -6.76 3.95 -6.83
C LYS A 86 -6.55 3.79 -8.34
N SER A 87 -7.63 3.79 -9.11
CA SER A 87 -7.52 3.95 -10.55
C SER A 87 -7.15 5.39 -10.85
N CYS A 88 -6.17 5.58 -11.74
CA CYS A 88 -5.93 6.87 -12.36
C CYS A 88 -7.11 7.13 -13.32
N GLN A 89 -8.27 7.50 -12.77
CA GLN A 89 -9.38 8.02 -13.57
C GLN A 89 -8.92 9.39 -14.04
N PHE A 90 -8.32 9.43 -15.22
CA PHE A 90 -8.26 10.66 -15.98
C PHE A 90 -9.73 11.10 -16.12
N PRO A 91 -10.19 12.18 -15.45
CA PRO A 91 -11.43 12.79 -15.90
C PRO A 91 -11.20 13.06 -17.37
N LYS A 92 -12.18 12.77 -18.24
CA LYS A 92 -12.08 12.97 -19.70
C LYS A 92 -11.66 14.42 -19.98
N LEU A 93 -10.36 14.68 -19.93
CA LEU A 93 -9.77 16.00 -20.00
C LEU A 93 -9.52 16.21 -21.49
N THR A 94 -10.35 17.07 -22.05
CA THR A 94 -10.17 17.69 -23.35
C THR A 94 -8.74 18.23 -23.47
N ARG A 95 -7.88 17.43 -24.12
CA ARG A 95 -6.70 17.76 -24.95
C ARG A 95 -5.64 18.77 -24.49
N LEU A 96 -5.68 19.35 -23.30
CA LEU A 96 -4.68 20.36 -22.92
C LEU A 96 -4.10 20.05 -21.54
N CYS A 97 -2.77 19.85 -21.53
CA CYS A 97 -1.88 19.64 -20.38
C CYS A 97 -1.53 18.17 -20.04
N PHE A 98 -0.92 17.45 -20.98
CA PHE A 98 -0.03 16.32 -20.63
C PHE A 98 1.39 16.85 -20.39
N ARG A 99 1.80 16.99 -19.13
CA ARG A 99 3.21 16.86 -18.73
C ARG A 99 3.27 16.17 -17.36
N ASN A 100 3.89 14.98 -17.38
CA ASN A 100 4.22 14.06 -16.30
C ASN A 100 3.09 13.20 -15.70
N ALA A 101 2.78 12.09 -16.40
CA ALA A 101 1.98 10.97 -15.91
C ALA A 101 2.85 9.70 -15.74
N ASN A 102 4.03 9.82 -15.13
CA ASN A 102 5.03 8.73 -15.15
C ASN A 102 4.96 7.74 -13.98
N ASN A 103 3.92 7.74 -13.13
CA ASN A 103 3.89 6.85 -11.95
C ASN A 103 2.64 5.95 -11.82
N CYS A 104 1.76 5.85 -12.83
CA CYS A 104 0.72 4.82 -12.82
C CYS A 104 1.19 3.63 -13.68
N THR A 105 1.97 2.70 -13.10
CA THR A 105 2.22 1.39 -13.73
C THR A 105 1.11 0.41 -13.33
N ASP A 106 0.39 -0.08 -14.34
CA ASP A 106 -0.53 -1.21 -14.23
C ASP A 106 0.29 -2.50 -14.23
N SER A 107 0.06 -3.34 -13.23
CA SER A 107 0.53 -4.72 -13.16
C SER A 107 -0.58 -5.55 -12.53
#